data_AF-A0A813E0S8-F1
#
_entry.id   AF-A0A813E0S8-F1
#
_cell.length_a   1.000
_cell.length_b   1.000
_cell.length_c   1.000
_cell.angle_alpha   90.00
_cell.angle_beta   90.00
_cell.angle_gamma   90.00
#
_symmetry.space_group_name_H-M   'P 1'
#
loop_
_entity.id
_entity.type
_entity.pdbx_description
1 polymer ?
#
loop_
_entity_poly.entity_id
_entity_poly.type
_entity_poly.pdbx_seq_one_letter_code
_entity_poly.pdbx_strand_id
1 'polypeptide(L)'
;CAKAMEGLDALKISEEKKKYIIELLNPVLEEMVADCIHKMPRDPVPFMLDWLEHKKVSDEDKMLSPEEKERYAAENKQLSETVHKVKNQMQEAAKMAHDHHEEEEEEDEDEDDEPPPDFEQR
;
A
#
# COMPACT_ATOMS: atom_id res chain seq x y z
N CYS A 1 -3.01 -30.01 23.91
CA CYS A 1 -4.49 -30.02 23.96
C CYS A 1 -5.06 -29.92 25.37
N ALA A 2 -4.73 -30.82 26.32
CA ALA A 2 -5.33 -30.80 27.67
C ALA A 2 -5.19 -29.45 28.43
N LYS A 3 -4.00 -28.84 28.37
CA LYS A 3 -3.70 -27.57 29.05
C LYS A 3 -4.48 -26.36 28.50
N ALA A 4 -4.83 -26.36 27.21
CA ALA A 4 -5.62 -25.30 26.61
C ALA A 4 -7.12 -25.43 26.95
N MET A 5 -7.59 -26.68 27.12
CA MET A 5 -8.97 -26.99 27.51
C MET A 5 -9.25 -26.55 28.96
N GLU A 6 -8.33 -26.79 29.90
CA GLU A 6 -8.47 -26.39 31.31
C GLU A 6 -8.64 -24.87 31.50
N GLY A 7 -7.94 -24.05 30.71
CA GLY A 7 -8.07 -22.58 30.77
C GLY A 7 -9.40 -22.07 30.22
N LEU A 8 -9.96 -22.77 29.23
CA LEU A 8 -11.25 -22.42 28.60
C LEU A 8 -12.46 -22.88 29.44
N ASP A 9 -12.31 -23.95 30.22
CA ASP A 9 -13.33 -24.43 31.17
C ASP A 9 -13.60 -23.40 32.28
N ALA A 10 -12.58 -22.64 32.70
CA ALA A 10 -12.71 -21.58 33.69
C ALA A 10 -13.58 -20.39 33.23
N LEU A 11 -13.70 -20.19 31.91
CA LEU A 11 -14.42 -19.05 31.32
C LEU A 11 -15.93 -19.30 31.09
N LYS A 12 -16.47 -20.44 31.55
CA LYS A 12 -17.89 -20.84 31.35
C LYS A 12 -18.36 -20.69 29.89
N ILE A 13 -17.49 -21.03 28.95
CA ILE A 13 -17.75 -20.93 27.52
C ILE A 13 -18.51 -22.19 27.06
N SER A 14 -19.46 -22.06 26.12
CA SER A 14 -20.13 -23.23 25.55
C SER A 14 -19.15 -24.11 24.77
N GLU A 15 -19.41 -25.42 24.70
CA GLU A 15 -18.55 -26.37 23.98
C GLU A 15 -18.32 -25.97 22.50
N GLU A 16 -19.34 -25.44 21.84
CA GLU A 16 -19.24 -24.93 20.47
C GLU A 16 -18.22 -23.78 20.35
N LYS A 17 -18.23 -22.85 21.30
CA LYS A 17 -17.28 -21.73 21.33
C LYS A 17 -15.87 -22.21 21.71
N LYS A 18 -15.73 -23.24 22.56
CA LYS A 18 -14.43 -23.88 22.82
C LYS A 18 -13.85 -24.51 21.56
N LYS A 19 -14.70 -25.21 20.80
CA LYS A 19 -14.33 -25.78 19.51
C LYS A 19 -13.87 -24.70 18.53
N TYR A 20 -14.62 -23.60 18.40
CA TYR A 20 -14.20 -22.46 17.59
C TYR A 20 -12.81 -21.92 17.98
N ILE A 21 -12.56 -21.75 19.28
CA ILE A 21 -11.27 -21.26 19.77
C ILE A 21 -10.15 -22.22 19.38
N ILE A 22 -10.32 -23.52 19.65
CA ILE A 22 -9.27 -24.51 19.46
C ILE A 22 -9.00 -24.78 17.97
N GLU A 23 -10.05 -24.91 17.17
CA GLU A 23 -9.94 -25.37 15.79
C GLU A 23 -9.67 -24.22 14.80
N LEU A 24 -10.11 -22.99 15.11
CA LEU A 24 -10.03 -21.87 14.16
C LEU A 24 -9.19 -20.72 14.71
N LEU A 25 -9.48 -20.26 15.93
CA LEU A 25 -8.84 -19.04 16.45
C LEU A 25 -7.37 -19.26 16.84
N ASN A 26 -7.08 -20.29 17.63
CA ASN A 26 -5.74 -20.57 18.12
C ASN A 26 -4.73 -20.78 16.99
N PRO A 27 -4.99 -21.58 15.93
CA PRO A 27 -4.05 -21.75 14.83
C PRO A 27 -3.65 -20.42 14.17
N VAL A 28 -4.61 -19.52 13.95
CA VAL A 28 -4.35 -18.21 13.35
C VAL A 28 -3.51 -17.33 14.28
N LEU A 29 -3.85 -17.31 15.57
CA LEU A 29 -3.13 -16.52 16.56
C LEU A 29 -1.72 -17.06 16.80
N GLU A 30 -1.53 -18.39 16.82
CA GLU A 30 -0.22 -19.02 17.01
C GLU A 30 0.75 -18.66 15.89
N GLU A 31 0.33 -18.72 14.62
CA GLU A 31 1.15 -18.30 13.49
C GLU A 31 1.52 -16.81 13.56
N MET A 32 0.55 -15.94 13.84
CA MET A 32 0.77 -14.49 13.95
C MET A 32 1.74 -14.15 15.08
N VAL A 33 1.56 -14.78 16.23
CA VAL A 33 2.40 -14.57 17.41
C VAL A 33 3.82 -15.11 17.14
N ALA A 34 3.96 -16.24 16.46
CA ALA A 34 5.27 -16.77 16.07
C ALA A 34 6.04 -15.75 15.20
N ASP A 35 5.39 -15.16 14.20
CA ASP A 35 6.01 -14.13 13.34
C ASP A 35 6.31 -12.84 14.09
N CYS A 36 5.44 -12.43 15.02
CA CYS A 36 5.68 -11.26 15.87
C CYS A 36 6.87 -11.47 16.81
N ILE A 37 7.00 -12.67 17.41
CA ILE A 37 8.15 -13.04 18.24
C ILE A 37 9.42 -13.11 17.40
N HIS A 38 9.34 -13.63 16.17
CA HIS A 38 10.50 -13.75 15.31
C HIS A 38 11.05 -12.38 14.88
N LYS A 39 10.16 -11.48 14.46
CA LYS A 39 10.55 -10.15 13.96
C LYS A 39 10.77 -9.12 15.06
N MET A 40 10.25 -9.37 16.28
CA MET A 40 10.30 -8.47 17.43
C MET A 40 10.08 -7.00 17.05
N PRO A 41 8.97 -6.67 16.37
CA PRO A 41 8.71 -5.29 15.97
C PRO A 41 8.61 -4.39 17.20
N ARG A 42 9.11 -3.16 17.08
CA ARG A 42 9.05 -2.16 18.16
C ARG A 42 7.62 -1.88 18.62
N ASP A 43 6.68 -1.88 17.68
CA ASP A 43 5.25 -1.83 17.94
C ASP A 43 4.57 -3.06 17.31
N PRO A 44 4.05 -3.99 18.13
CA PRO A 44 3.44 -5.21 17.62
C PRO A 44 2.04 -4.98 17.01
N VAL A 45 1.32 -3.92 17.37
CA VAL A 45 -0.06 -3.74 16.91
C VAL A 45 -0.14 -3.47 15.39
N PRO A 46 0.62 -2.51 14.82
CA PRO A 46 0.63 -2.30 13.38
C PRO A 46 1.13 -3.54 12.62
N PHE A 47 2.11 -4.24 13.17
CA PHE A 47 2.64 -5.46 12.58
C PHE A 47 1.58 -6.57 12.50
N MET A 48 0.80 -6.79 13.56
CA MET A 48 -0.26 -7.79 13.58
C MET A 48 -1.38 -7.47 12.57
N LEU A 49 -1.73 -6.19 12.42
CA LEU A 49 -2.73 -5.76 11.44
C LEU A 49 -2.25 -6.04 10.00
N ASP A 50 -1.02 -5.64 9.69
CA ASP A 50 -0.38 -5.91 8.40
C ASP A 50 -0.27 -7.42 8.11
N TRP A 51 0.07 -8.21 9.13
CA TRP A 51 0.13 -9.66 9.01
C TRP A 51 -1.23 -10.29 8.66
N LEU A 52 -2.31 -9.84 9.32
CA LEU A 52 -3.66 -10.33 9.06
C LEU A 52 -4.14 -9.94 7.65
N GLU A 53 -3.79 -8.75 7.18
CA GLU A 53 -4.09 -8.31 5.81
C GLU A 53 -3.36 -9.18 4.78
N HIS A 54 -2.07 -9.44 4.98
CA HIS A 54 -1.32 -10.36 4.11
C HIS A 54 -1.86 -11.80 4.14
N LYS A 55 -2.25 -12.31 5.32
CA LYS A 55 -2.85 -13.64 5.44
C LYS A 55 -4.16 -13.72 4.67
N LYS A 56 -5.02 -12.69 4.77
CA LYS A 56 -6.28 -12.61 4.02
C LYS A 56 -6.02 -12.68 2.50
N VAL A 57 -5.10 -11.85 1.99
CA VAL A 57 -4.75 -11.85 0.57
C VAL A 57 -4.22 -13.22 0.13
N SER A 58 -3.34 -13.83 0.92
CA SER A 58 -2.81 -15.17 0.62
C SER A 58 -3.89 -16.25 0.58
N ASP A 59 -4.88 -16.19 1.47
CA ASP A 59 -5.97 -17.15 1.50
C ASP A 59 -6.95 -16.93 0.34
N GLU A 60 -7.24 -15.68 -0.04
CA GLU A 60 -8.00 -15.34 -1.25
C GLU A 60 -7.28 -15.86 -2.51
N ASP A 61 -5.96 -15.67 -2.61
CA ASP A 61 -5.15 -16.19 -3.71
C ASP A 61 -5.14 -17.72 -3.79
N LYS A 62 -5.26 -18.44 -2.67
CA LYS A 62 -5.38 -19.90 -2.65
C LYS A 62 -6.74 -20.38 -3.19
N MET A 63 -7.78 -19.55 -3.11
CA MET A 63 -9.11 -19.90 -3.63
C MET A 63 -9.22 -19.75 -5.14
N LEU A 64 -8.30 -19.03 -5.78
CA LEU A 64 -8.29 -18.85 -7.23
C LEU A 64 -7.84 -20.13 -7.95
N SER A 65 -8.58 -20.51 -9.00
CA SER A 65 -8.15 -21.55 -9.92
C SER A 65 -6.91 -21.12 -10.72
N PRO A 66 -6.12 -22.07 -11.27
CA PRO A 66 -4.96 -21.74 -12.10
C PRO A 66 -5.31 -20.85 -13.30
N GLU A 67 -6.46 -21.09 -13.93
CA GLU A 67 -6.95 -20.31 -15.06
C GLU A 67 -7.29 -18.86 -14.68
N GLU A 68 -7.91 -18.67 -13.50
CA GLU A 68 -8.20 -17.33 -12.98
C GLU A 68 -6.92 -16.57 -12.64
N LYS A 69 -5.92 -17.24 -12.06
CA LYS A 69 -4.60 -16.64 -11.78
C LYS A 69 -3.91 -16.17 -13.06
N GLU A 70 -3.91 -17.00 -14.10
CA GLU A 70 -3.30 -16.65 -15.38
C GLU A 70 -4.04 -15.48 -16.04
N ARG A 71 -5.38 -15.47 -15.99
CA ARG A 71 -6.20 -14.37 -16.49
C ARG A 71 -5.89 -13.06 -15.78
N TYR A 72 -5.89 -13.05 -14.44
CA TYR A 72 -5.57 -11.84 -13.67
C TYR A 72 -4.14 -11.37 -13.89
N ALA A 73 -3.18 -12.29 -14.04
CA ALA A 73 -1.80 -11.93 -14.37
C ALA A 73 -1.69 -11.27 -15.75
N ALA A 74 -2.40 -11.79 -16.74
CA ALA A 74 -2.45 -11.21 -18.09
C ALA A 74 -3.11 -9.81 -18.09
N GLU A 75 -4.21 -9.65 -17.36
CA GLU A 75 -4.92 -8.38 -17.20
C GLU A 75 -4.06 -7.33 -16.48
N ASN A 76 -3.40 -7.70 -15.38
CA ASN A 76 -2.48 -6.82 -14.66
C ASN A 76 -1.32 -6.35 -15.55
N LYS A 77 -0.80 -7.23 -16.41
CA LYS A 77 0.25 -6.87 -17.37
C LYS A 77 -0.24 -5.84 -18.38
N GLN A 78 -1.39 -6.09 -19.02
CA GLN A 78 -1.97 -5.16 -19.99
C GLN A 78 -2.32 -3.80 -19.36
N LEU A 79 -2.84 -3.82 -18.13
CA LEU A 79 -3.19 -2.61 -17.41
C LEU A 79 -1.95 -1.80 -17.06
N SER A 80 -0.88 -2.44 -16.58
CA SER A 80 0.41 -1.80 -16.30
C SER A 80 1.03 -1.15 -17.55
N GLU A 81 1.01 -1.85 -18.68
CA GLU A 81 1.47 -1.31 -19.97
C GLU A 81 0.64 -0.08 -20.40
N THR A 82 -0.68 -0.14 -20.22
CA THR A 82 -1.58 0.97 -20.54
C THR A 82 -1.32 2.18 -19.66
N VAL A 83 -1.18 1.98 -18.35
CA VAL A 83 -0.83 3.04 -17.39
C VAL A 83 0.50 3.69 -17.76
N HIS A 84 1.51 2.88 -18.12
CA HIS A 84 2.81 3.41 -18.53
C HIS A 84 2.71 4.25 -19.81
N LYS A 85 1.93 3.79 -20.81
CA LYS A 85 1.72 4.53 -22.05
C LYS A 85 1.02 5.86 -21.80
N VAL A 86 -0.07 5.86 -21.03
CA VAL A 86 -0.82 7.08 -20.68
C VAL A 86 0.05 8.05 -19.88
N LYS A 87 0.86 7.55 -18.94
CA LYS A 87 1.82 8.37 -18.19
C LYS A 87 2.81 9.08 -19.11
N ASN A 88 3.38 8.36 -20.09
CA ASN A 88 4.31 8.95 -21.05
C ASN A 88 3.62 10.01 -21.92
N GLN A 89 2.44 9.70 -22.45
CA GLN A 89 1.65 10.66 -23.25
C GLN A 89 1.30 11.92 -22.44
N MET A 90 0.96 11.77 -21.15
CA MET A 90 0.69 12.91 -20.27
C MET A 90 1.94 13.77 -20.04
N GLN A 91 3.11 13.15 -19.87
CA GLN A 91 4.37 13.88 -19.74
C GLN A 91 4.76 14.62 -21.03
N GLU A 92 4.54 14.00 -22.20
CA GLU A 92 4.79 14.64 -23.49
C GLU A 92 3.82 15.82 -23.75
N ALA A 93 2.54 15.64 -23.45
CA ALA A 93 1.54 16.71 -23.56
C ALA A 93 1.83 17.88 -22.60
N ALA A 94 2.28 17.60 -21.38
CA ALA A 94 2.66 18.63 -20.41
C ALA A 94 3.87 19.44 -20.88
N LYS A 95 4.86 18.80 -21.53
CA LYS A 95 5.99 19.51 -22.14
C LYS A 95 5.56 20.38 -23.30
N MET A 96 4.76 19.85 -24.22
CA MET A 96 4.26 20.64 -25.36
C MET A 96 3.41 21.84 -24.91
N ALA A 97 2.64 21.72 -23.83
CA ALA A 97 1.88 22.84 -23.27
C ALA A 97 2.77 23.88 -22.56
N HIS A 98 3.95 23.49 -22.07
CA HIS A 98 4.92 24.40 -21.47
C HIS A 98 5.68 25.18 -22.55
N ASP A 99 6.15 24.48 -23.60
CA ASP A 99 6.84 25.09 -24.75
C ASP A 99 5.91 26.05 -25.52
N HIS A 100 4.61 25.73 -25.64
CA HIS A 100 3.64 26.59 -26.33
C HIS A 100 3.24 27.85 -25.54
N HIS A 101 3.70 28.00 -24.29
CA HIS A 101 3.50 29.21 -23.48
C HIS A 101 4.74 30.13 -23.49
N GLU A 102 5.92 29.63 -23.86
CA GLU A 102 7.14 30.45 -23.99
C GLU A 102 7.27 31.12 -25.38
N GLU A 103 6.49 30.71 -26.39
CA GLU A 103 6.53 31.31 -27.74
C GLU A 103 5.51 32.46 -27.97
N GLU A 104 4.68 32.83 -26.96
CA GLU A 104 3.68 33.91 -27.07
C GLU A 104 3.91 35.14 -26.15
N GLU A 105 5.08 35.29 -25.50
CA GLU A 105 5.46 36.54 -24.80
C GLU A 105 6.48 37.37 -25.62
N GLU A 106 5.91 38.14 -26.56
CA GLU A 106 6.23 39.53 -26.98
C GLU A 106 7.71 39.99 -27.06
N GLU A 107 8.14 40.30 -28.30
CA GLU A 107 9.03 41.45 -28.55
C GLU A 107 8.28 42.73 -28.16
N ASP A 108 8.78 43.53 -27.20
CA ASP A 108 8.89 45.00 -27.30
C ASP A 108 9.53 45.67 -26.06
N GLU A 109 10.57 46.47 -26.36
CA GLU A 109 11.03 47.72 -25.73
C GLU A 109 11.83 47.74 -24.40
N ASP A 110 13.04 48.29 -24.55
CA ASP A 110 14.00 48.78 -23.57
C ASP A 110 13.38 49.57 -22.41
N GLU A 111 13.80 49.32 -21.15
CA GLU A 111 14.27 50.38 -20.26
C GLU A 111 15.05 49.82 -19.06
N ASP A 112 16.18 50.48 -18.84
CA ASP A 112 17.26 50.22 -17.91
C ASP A 112 16.80 50.49 -16.45
N ASP A 113 16.50 49.44 -15.67
CA ASP A 113 16.16 49.59 -14.24
C ASP A 113 17.39 49.28 -13.36
N GLU A 114 18.48 50.03 -13.59
CA GLU A 114 19.58 50.12 -12.63
C GLU A 114 19.09 50.84 -11.36
N PRO A 115 19.19 50.22 -10.17
CA PRO A 115 18.70 50.85 -8.95
C PRO A 115 19.47 52.16 -8.68
N PRO A 116 18.78 53.24 -8.27
CA PRO A 116 19.43 54.51 -8.01
C PRO A 116 20.52 54.35 -6.93
N PRO A 117 21.64 55.08 -7.03
CA PRO A 117 22.87 54.86 -6.25
C PRO A 117 22.75 55.05 -4.73
N ASP A 118 21.54 55.33 -4.22
CA ASP A 118 21.24 55.55 -2.80
C ASP A 118 20.51 54.37 -2.14
N PHE A 119 20.31 53.25 -2.85
CA PHE A 119 19.60 52.08 -2.33
C PHE A 119 20.36 51.30 -1.23
N GLU A 120 21.69 51.47 -1.10
CA GLU A 120 22.52 50.72 -0.14
C GLU A 120 22.82 51.44 1.18
N GLN A 121 22.19 52.60 1.45
CA GLN A 121 22.43 53.33 2.70
C GLN A 121 21.14 53.57 3.50
N ARG A 122 20.55 52.50 4.03
CA ARG A 122 19.80 52.57 5.30
C ARG A 122 19.68 51.26 6.05
#